data_AF-A0A2K3LLL9-F1
#
_entry.id   AF-A0A2K3LLL9-F1
#
_cell.length_a   1.000
_cell.length_b   1.000
_cell.length_c   1.000
_cell.angle_alpha   90.00
_cell.angle_beta   90.00
_cell.angle_gamma   90.00
#
_symmetry.space_group_name_H-M   'P 1'
#
loop_
_entity.id
_entity.type
_entity.pdbx_description
1 polymer ?
#
loop_
_entity_poly.entity_id
_entity_poly.type
_entity_poly.pdbx_seq_one_letter_code
_entity_poly.pdbx_strand_id
1 'polypeptide(L)'
;MVPGVGLMHAPFALFPTPFPQTKWNQASDLAPIFNELVDRVSLDGQFLQESLSRTKKVDEFTSRLLDIHSKMLQLNKKEDIRLGLHRSDYMLDEQTKSLLQIELNTISSSFAGFGSLVTELHRYILSRHGKLLGLDSEKIPANNAVNQYAEALAKAWSEYNNPRAVIMIVVQAEERNMYDQHFLSA
;
A
#
# COMPACT_ATOMS: atom_id res chain seq x y z
N MET A 1 20.65 -2.47 11.58
CA MET A 1 21.41 -2.90 10.38
C MET A 1 22.07 -1.69 9.73
N VAL A 2 23.18 -1.89 9.03
CA VAL A 2 23.90 -0.80 8.35
C VAL A 2 23.53 -0.83 6.86
N PRO A 3 23.01 0.28 6.28
CA PRO A 3 22.77 0.36 4.85
C PRO A 3 24.02 0.01 4.04
N GLY A 4 23.88 -0.86 3.05
CA GLY A 4 24.94 -1.23 2.10
C GLY A 4 25.72 -2.49 2.47
N VAL A 5 25.40 -3.14 3.59
CA VAL A 5 26.13 -4.33 4.09
C VAL A 5 25.21 -5.55 4.09
N GLY A 6 25.73 -6.70 3.64
CA GLY A 6 25.00 -7.98 3.72
C GLY A 6 23.78 -8.07 2.80
N LEU A 7 23.83 -7.39 1.65
CA LEU A 7 22.73 -7.33 0.70
C LEU A 7 22.50 -8.69 0.03
N MET A 8 21.23 -9.04 -0.12
CA MET A 8 20.74 -10.16 -0.91
C MET A 8 19.57 -9.70 -1.77
N HIS A 9 19.27 -10.44 -2.83
CA HIS A 9 18.07 -10.17 -3.62
C HIS A 9 16.81 -10.32 -2.74
N ALA A 10 15.77 -9.52 -3.00
CA ALA A 10 14.45 -9.79 -2.43
C ALA A 10 13.96 -11.17 -2.94
N PRO A 11 13.26 -11.98 -2.14
CA PRO A 11 12.63 -13.20 -2.65
C PRO A 11 11.64 -12.87 -3.79
N PHE A 12 11.76 -13.55 -4.93
CA PHE A 12 10.90 -13.31 -6.10
C PHE A 12 10.50 -14.63 -6.78
N ALA A 13 9.34 -14.63 -7.45
CA ALA A 13 8.98 -15.70 -8.38
C ALA A 13 9.68 -15.47 -9.72
N LEU A 14 10.24 -16.51 -10.34
CA LEU A 14 10.97 -16.37 -11.60
C LEU A 14 10.09 -15.95 -12.78
N PHE A 15 8.82 -16.37 -12.77
CA PHE A 15 7.83 -16.07 -13.80
C PHE A 15 6.56 -15.48 -13.17
N PRO A 16 5.79 -14.66 -13.91
CA PRO A 16 4.54 -14.10 -13.41
C PRO A 16 3.44 -15.15 -13.26
N THR A 17 2.51 -14.92 -12.33
CA THR A 17 1.33 -15.75 -12.15
C THR A 17 0.23 -15.38 -13.16
N PRO A 18 -0.40 -16.34 -13.86
CA PRO A 18 -1.56 -16.06 -14.70
C PRO A 18 -2.70 -15.45 -13.89
N PHE A 19 -3.27 -14.36 -14.39
CA PHE A 19 -4.39 -13.69 -13.74
C PHE A 19 -5.40 -13.17 -14.78
N PRO A 20 -6.72 -13.42 -14.63
CA PRO A 20 -7.71 -12.97 -15.61
C PRO A 20 -7.77 -11.44 -15.69
N GLN A 21 -7.64 -10.89 -16.90
CA GLN A 21 -7.68 -9.44 -17.13
C GLN A 21 -8.98 -8.79 -16.64
N THR A 22 -10.11 -9.50 -16.74
CA THR A 22 -11.40 -9.02 -16.23
C THR A 22 -11.38 -8.80 -14.72
N LYS A 23 -10.69 -9.67 -13.98
CA LYS A 23 -10.53 -9.56 -12.52
C LYS A 23 -9.49 -8.52 -12.15
N TRP A 24 -8.45 -8.35 -12.97
CA TRP A 24 -7.48 -7.26 -12.81
C TRP A 24 -8.16 -5.90 -12.92
N ASN A 25 -8.96 -5.70 -13.97
CA ASN A 25 -9.72 -4.46 -14.17
C ASN A 25 -10.69 -4.22 -13.02
N GLN A 26 -11.41 -5.26 -12.56
CA GLN A 26 -12.27 -5.16 -11.38
C GLN A 26 -11.52 -4.64 -10.14
N ALA A 27 -10.32 -5.17 -9.85
CA ALA A 27 -9.51 -4.72 -8.72
C ALA A 27 -9.07 -3.25 -8.87
N SER A 28 -8.69 -2.86 -10.08
CA SER A 28 -8.30 -1.48 -10.41
C SER A 28 -9.46 -0.50 -10.26
N ASP A 29 -10.65 -0.87 -10.74
CA ASP A 29 -11.86 -0.03 -10.67
C ASP A 29 -12.34 0.14 -9.22
N LEU A 30 -12.09 -0.85 -8.35
CA LEU A 30 -12.43 -0.78 -6.92
C LEU A 30 -11.49 0.14 -6.13
N ALA A 31 -10.26 0.38 -6.58
CA ALA A 31 -9.27 1.15 -5.83
C ALA A 31 -9.75 2.57 -5.43
N PRO A 32 -10.24 3.44 -6.34
CA PRO A 32 -10.75 4.75 -5.95
C PRO A 32 -12.00 4.67 -5.07
N ILE A 33 -12.82 3.64 -5.22
CA ILE A 33 -14.01 3.42 -4.38
C ILE A 33 -13.59 3.11 -2.94
N PHE A 34 -12.59 2.25 -2.76
CA PHE A 34 -12.04 1.98 -1.43
C PHE A 34 -11.34 3.19 -0.81
N ASN A 35 -10.65 4.01 -1.61
CA ASN A 35 -10.04 5.24 -1.11
C ASN A 35 -11.09 6.19 -0.51
N GLU A 36 -12.20 6.41 -1.24
CA GLU A 36 -13.31 7.23 -0.73
C GLU A 36 -13.97 6.58 0.50
N LEU A 37 -14.20 5.25 0.46
CA LEU A 37 -14.78 4.54 1.59
C LEU A 37 -13.95 4.72 2.87
N VAL A 38 -12.62 4.59 2.77
CA VAL A 38 -11.71 4.79 3.91
C VAL A 38 -11.81 6.22 4.44
N ASP A 39 -11.79 7.24 3.58
CA ASP A 39 -11.92 8.65 4.04
C ASP A 39 -13.25 8.85 4.77
N ARG A 40 -14.36 8.43 4.16
CA ARG A 40 -15.71 8.61 4.71
C ARG A 40 -15.90 7.88 6.04
N VAL A 41 -15.39 6.66 6.17
CA VAL A 41 -15.43 5.89 7.43
C VAL A 41 -14.52 6.52 8.48
N SER A 42 -13.35 7.06 8.09
CA SER A 42 -12.42 7.71 9.03
C SER A 42 -12.99 8.95 9.70
N LEU A 43 -13.94 9.62 9.04
CA LEU A 43 -14.62 10.81 9.57
C LEU A 43 -15.72 10.47 10.58
N ASP A 44 -16.19 9.22 10.62
CA ASP A 44 -17.20 8.76 11.58
C ASP A 44 -16.52 8.20 12.83
N GLY A 45 -16.07 9.11 13.69
CA GLY A 45 -15.39 8.76 14.94
C GLY A 45 -16.26 7.95 15.90
N GLN A 46 -17.59 8.13 15.87
CA GLN A 46 -18.51 7.34 16.68
C GLN A 46 -18.55 5.89 16.17
N PHE A 47 -18.73 5.70 14.88
CA PHE A 47 -18.72 4.38 14.25
C PHE A 47 -17.45 3.60 14.58
N LEU A 48 -16.27 4.23 14.48
CA LEU A 48 -14.99 3.57 14.78
C LEU A 48 -14.89 3.15 16.26
N GLN A 49 -15.25 4.03 17.18
CA GLN A 49 -15.18 3.77 18.62
C GLN A 49 -16.17 2.68 19.04
N GLU A 50 -17.40 2.70 18.51
CA GLU A 50 -18.43 1.71 18.81
C GLU A 50 -18.08 0.34 18.23
N SER A 51 -17.68 0.29 16.95
CA SER A 51 -17.33 -0.96 16.25
C SER A 51 -16.16 -1.69 16.92
N LEU A 52 -15.18 -0.95 17.45
CA LEU A 52 -14.00 -1.51 18.11
C LEU A 52 -14.12 -1.59 19.64
N SER A 53 -15.27 -1.24 20.22
CA SER A 53 -15.48 -1.18 21.68
C SER A 53 -15.28 -2.52 22.39
N ARG A 54 -15.62 -3.64 21.75
CA ARG A 54 -15.37 -5.00 22.27
C ARG A 54 -13.89 -5.36 22.16
N THR A 55 -13.27 -5.06 21.01
CA THR A 55 -11.84 -5.29 20.76
C THR A 55 -10.97 -4.56 21.77
N LYS A 56 -11.33 -3.32 22.12
CA LYS A 56 -10.66 -2.50 23.15
C LYS A 56 -10.45 -3.23 24.48
N LYS A 57 -11.39 -4.12 24.85
CA LYS A 57 -11.37 -4.83 26.14
C LYS A 57 -10.39 -6.01 26.16
N VAL A 58 -10.02 -6.53 24.99
CA VAL A 58 -9.26 -7.79 24.86
C VAL A 58 -7.92 -7.62 24.13
N ASP A 59 -7.71 -6.50 23.44
CA ASP A 59 -6.46 -6.17 22.77
C ASP A 59 -5.89 -4.83 23.26
N GLU A 60 -4.78 -4.90 24.01
CA GLU A 60 -4.11 -3.72 24.57
C GLU A 60 -3.58 -2.80 23.46
N PHE A 61 -3.10 -3.36 22.35
CA PHE A 61 -2.56 -2.57 21.26
C PHE A 61 -3.66 -1.68 20.62
N THR A 62 -4.77 -2.29 20.20
CA THR A 62 -5.94 -1.54 19.68
C THR A 62 -6.49 -0.57 20.72
N SER A 63 -6.49 -0.94 22.01
CA SER A 63 -6.97 -0.05 23.07
C SER A 63 -6.20 1.27 23.11
N ARG A 64 -4.86 1.22 23.02
CA ARG A 64 -4.01 2.42 22.99
C ARG A 64 -4.24 3.26 21.74
N LEU A 65 -4.51 2.65 20.58
CA LEU A 65 -4.87 3.38 19.35
C LEU A 65 -6.21 4.11 19.53
N LEU A 66 -7.21 3.46 20.13
CA LEU A 66 -8.50 4.07 20.41
C LEU A 66 -8.41 5.22 21.42
N ASP A 67 -7.50 5.14 22.39
CA ASP A 67 -7.26 6.24 23.35
C ASP A 67 -6.68 7.48 22.67
N ILE A 68 -5.75 7.32 21.72
CA ILE A 68 -5.24 8.42 20.91
C ILE A 68 -6.38 9.03 20.09
N HIS A 69 -7.17 8.19 19.42
CA HIS A 69 -8.33 8.64 18.64
C HIS A 69 -9.33 9.41 19.51
N SER A 70 -9.68 8.92 20.70
CA SER A 70 -10.59 9.61 21.63
C SER A 70 -10.07 10.99 22.04
N LYS A 71 -8.75 11.14 22.28
CA LYS A 71 -8.14 12.44 22.58
C LYS A 71 -8.25 13.39 21.38
N MET A 72 -8.05 12.90 20.16
CA MET A 72 -8.21 13.71 18.95
C MET A 72 -9.65 14.19 18.74
N LEU A 73 -10.64 13.33 19.01
CA LEU A 73 -12.05 13.73 19.00
C LEU A 73 -12.37 14.83 20.02
N GLN A 74 -11.81 14.74 21.24
CA GLN A 74 -11.99 15.76 22.28
C GLN A 74 -11.36 17.11 21.91
N LEU A 75 -10.21 17.09 21.23
CA LEU A 75 -9.57 18.31 20.71
C LEU A 75 -10.41 18.98 19.61
N ASN A 76 -11.27 18.21 18.93
CA ASN A 76 -12.15 18.66 17.86
C ASN A 76 -11.42 19.52 16.81
N LYS A 77 -10.17 19.13 16.50
CA LYS A 77 -9.36 19.81 15.49
C LYS A 77 -9.85 19.43 14.11
N LYS A 78 -10.03 20.43 13.25
CA LYS A 78 -10.32 20.24 11.84
C LYS A 78 -9.03 19.94 11.08
N GLU A 79 -8.99 18.80 10.39
CA GLU A 79 -7.88 18.40 9.50
C GLU A 79 -8.38 18.37 8.06
N ASP A 80 -8.10 19.44 7.32
CA ASP A 80 -8.60 19.63 5.95
C ASP A 80 -7.74 18.91 4.90
N ILE A 81 -6.50 18.56 5.23
CA ILE A 81 -5.59 17.80 4.37
C ILE A 81 -5.44 16.38 4.95
N ARG A 82 -5.89 15.37 4.21
CA ARG A 82 -5.80 13.95 4.58
C ARG A 82 -5.18 13.18 3.43
N LEU A 83 -4.19 12.33 3.72
CA LEU A 83 -3.48 11.52 2.74
C LEU A 83 -3.62 10.05 3.11
N GLY A 84 -4.05 9.24 2.13
CA GLY A 84 -4.07 7.78 2.21
C GLY A 84 -3.15 7.14 1.18
N LEU A 85 -2.21 6.32 1.63
CA LEU A 85 -1.43 5.42 0.78
C LEU A 85 -1.87 4.00 1.12
N HIS A 86 -2.83 3.48 0.36
CA HIS A 86 -3.53 2.23 0.68
C HIS A 86 -3.15 1.10 -0.26
N ARG A 87 -3.32 -0.14 0.23
CA ARG A 87 -3.27 -1.35 -0.60
C ARG A 87 -4.45 -2.27 -0.26
N SER A 88 -5.27 -2.57 -1.26
CA SER A 88 -6.35 -3.54 -1.14
C SER A 88 -5.86 -4.88 -1.70
N ASP A 89 -5.87 -5.91 -0.87
CA ASP A 89 -5.31 -7.23 -1.20
C ASP A 89 -6.44 -8.21 -1.53
N TYR A 90 -6.24 -9.01 -2.58
CA TYR A 90 -7.29 -9.89 -3.12
C TYR A 90 -6.78 -11.30 -3.41
N MET A 91 -7.70 -12.27 -3.32
CA MET A 91 -7.51 -13.61 -3.89
C MET A 91 -8.65 -13.95 -4.85
N LEU A 92 -8.32 -14.73 -5.88
CA LEU A 92 -9.31 -15.26 -6.82
C LEU A 92 -9.77 -16.63 -6.32
N ASP A 93 -11.03 -16.74 -5.92
CA ASP A 93 -11.60 -18.02 -5.52
C ASP A 93 -11.75 -18.95 -6.74
N GLU A 94 -11.28 -20.19 -6.62
CA GLU A 94 -11.25 -21.11 -7.76
C GLU A 94 -12.64 -21.62 -8.14
N GLN A 95 -13.53 -21.84 -7.19
CA GLN A 95 -14.85 -22.43 -7.47
C GLN A 95 -15.81 -21.42 -8.08
N THR A 96 -15.91 -20.25 -7.45
CA THR A 96 -16.82 -19.18 -7.87
C THR A 96 -16.23 -18.25 -8.93
N LYS A 97 -14.90 -18.31 -9.15
CA LYS A 97 -14.14 -17.37 -9.99
C LYS A 97 -14.35 -15.91 -9.55
N SER A 98 -14.67 -15.69 -8.28
CA SER A 98 -14.89 -14.37 -7.70
C SER A 98 -13.58 -13.78 -7.20
N LEU A 99 -13.37 -12.50 -7.47
CA LEU A 99 -12.30 -11.75 -6.82
C LEU A 99 -12.79 -11.33 -5.44
N LEU A 100 -12.13 -11.81 -4.38
CA LEU A 100 -12.50 -11.55 -3.01
C LEU A 100 -11.40 -10.75 -2.32
N GLN A 101 -11.80 -9.68 -1.63
CA GLN A 101 -10.89 -8.88 -0.82
C GLN A 101 -10.52 -9.67 0.43
N ILE A 102 -9.22 -9.75 0.71
CA ILE A 102 -8.66 -10.36 1.91
C ILE A 102 -8.52 -9.33 3.00
N GLU A 103 -7.89 -8.20 2.68
CA GLU A 103 -7.68 -7.10 3.62
C GLU A 103 -7.51 -5.76 2.90
N LEU A 104 -7.65 -4.68 3.67
CA LEU A 104 -7.39 -3.32 3.24
C LEU A 104 -6.35 -2.68 4.16
N ASN A 105 -5.14 -2.55 3.65
CA ASN A 105 -4.03 -1.96 4.36
C ASN A 105 -4.10 -0.43 4.27
N THR A 106 -4.34 0.23 5.41
CA THR A 106 -4.41 1.69 5.54
C THR A 106 -3.16 2.31 6.15
N ILE A 107 -2.21 1.49 6.62
CA ILE A 107 -0.98 1.92 7.27
C ILE A 107 0.20 1.08 6.75
N SER A 108 1.32 1.76 6.45
CA SER A 108 2.61 1.13 6.11
C SER A 108 2.53 0.05 5.02
N SER A 109 1.73 0.29 3.97
CA SER A 109 1.62 -0.59 2.81
C SER A 109 2.95 -0.73 2.09
N SER A 110 3.62 -1.87 2.31
CA SER A 110 4.93 -2.18 1.72
C SER A 110 4.85 -2.51 0.22
N PHE A 111 6.03 -2.54 -0.42
CA PHE A 111 6.30 -3.04 -1.77
C PHE A 111 5.84 -2.17 -2.93
N ALA A 112 5.62 -0.88 -2.70
CA ALA A 112 5.45 0.06 -3.81
C ALA A 112 6.71 0.13 -4.68
N GLY A 113 7.91 0.11 -4.08
CA GLY A 113 9.20 0.10 -4.77
C GLY A 113 9.53 -1.27 -5.36
N PHE A 114 9.61 -2.29 -4.50
CA PHE A 114 9.96 -3.64 -4.97
C PHE A 114 8.94 -4.24 -5.93
N GLY A 115 7.64 -3.94 -5.77
CA GLY A 115 6.61 -4.38 -6.71
C GLY A 115 6.83 -3.85 -8.13
N SER A 116 7.20 -2.58 -8.28
CA SER A 116 7.56 -2.01 -9.58
C SER A 116 8.80 -2.68 -10.17
N LEU A 117 9.82 -3.00 -9.35
CA LEU A 117 11.01 -3.72 -9.83
C LEU A 117 10.72 -5.16 -10.27
N VAL A 118 9.81 -5.87 -9.60
CA VAL A 118 9.41 -7.22 -10.00
C VAL A 118 8.69 -7.20 -11.35
N THR A 119 7.84 -6.19 -11.60
CA THR A 119 7.22 -5.97 -12.92
C THR A 119 8.29 -5.85 -14.02
N GLU A 120 9.32 -5.02 -13.80
CA GLU A 120 10.40 -4.84 -14.77
C GLU A 120 11.27 -6.09 -14.94
N LEU A 121 11.53 -6.83 -13.85
CA LEU A 121 12.22 -8.11 -13.90
C LEU A 121 11.48 -9.12 -14.78
N HIS A 122 10.17 -9.31 -14.58
CA HIS A 122 9.38 -10.25 -15.37
C HIS A 122 9.29 -9.82 -16.83
N ARG A 123 9.10 -8.53 -17.12
CA ARG A 123 9.14 -8.01 -18.48
C ARG A 123 10.47 -8.26 -19.17
N TYR A 124 11.58 -8.04 -18.46
CA TYR A 124 12.92 -8.32 -18.97
C TYR A 124 13.10 -9.81 -19.29
N ILE A 125 12.72 -10.72 -18.39
CA ILE A 125 12.82 -12.17 -18.61
C ILE A 125 11.99 -12.58 -19.84
N LEU A 126 10.74 -12.12 -19.93
CA LEU A 126 9.84 -12.46 -21.05
C LEU A 126 10.28 -11.81 -22.37
N SER A 127 10.92 -10.64 -22.36
CA SER A 127 11.47 -10.05 -23.59
C SER A 127 12.56 -10.91 -24.23
N ARG A 128 13.31 -11.66 -23.41
CA ARG A 128 14.41 -12.53 -23.85
C ARG A 128 13.97 -13.96 -24.13
N HIS A 129 13.09 -14.50 -23.28
CA HIS A 129 12.74 -15.92 -23.28
C HIS A 129 11.26 -16.19 -23.58
N GLY A 130 10.43 -15.15 -23.73
CA GLY A 130 8.98 -15.27 -23.89
C GLY A 130 8.58 -16.06 -25.13
N LYS A 131 9.28 -15.89 -26.27
CA LYS A 131 9.03 -16.68 -27.49
C LYS A 131 9.19 -18.19 -27.27
N LEU A 132 10.17 -18.60 -26.46
CA LEU A 132 10.40 -20.02 -26.11
C LEU A 132 9.32 -20.53 -25.15
N LEU A 133 8.83 -19.67 -24.27
CA LEU A 133 7.86 -20.01 -23.22
C LEU A 133 6.40 -19.85 -23.66
N GLY A 134 6.14 -19.29 -24.84
CA GLY A 134 4.79 -18.92 -25.28
C GLY A 134 4.18 -17.78 -24.44
N LEU A 135 5.02 -16.91 -23.89
CA LEU A 135 4.61 -15.80 -23.02
C LEU A 135 5.00 -14.45 -23.65
N ASP A 136 4.15 -13.45 -23.46
CA ASP A 136 4.32 -12.11 -24.01
C ASP A 136 4.54 -11.08 -22.88
N SER A 137 5.64 -10.34 -22.95
CA SER A 137 5.99 -9.31 -21.95
C SER A 137 4.95 -8.20 -21.88
N GLU A 138 4.26 -7.90 -22.98
CA GLU A 138 3.22 -6.87 -23.04
C GLU A 138 1.96 -7.24 -22.25
N LYS A 139 1.83 -8.51 -21.85
CA LYS A 139 0.75 -8.97 -20.96
C LYS A 139 0.99 -8.65 -19.49
N ILE A 140 2.20 -8.22 -19.12
CA ILE A 140 2.51 -7.77 -17.76
C ILE A 140 2.11 -6.29 -17.65
N PRO A 141 1.15 -5.93 -16.78
CA PRO A 141 0.73 -4.54 -16.60
C PRO A 141 1.89 -3.63 -16.18
N ALA A 142 1.84 -2.36 -16.58
CA ALA A 142 2.78 -1.37 -16.09
C ALA A 142 2.57 -1.13 -14.60
N ASN A 143 3.64 -0.89 -13.86
CA ASN A 143 3.57 -0.66 -12.43
C ASN A 143 4.42 0.55 -12.03
N ASN A 144 3.75 1.65 -11.70
CA ASN A 144 4.33 2.92 -11.29
C ASN A 144 4.02 3.26 -9.82
N ALA A 145 3.72 2.25 -8.99
CA ALA A 145 3.25 2.44 -7.61
C ALA A 145 4.19 3.34 -6.78
N VAL A 146 5.51 3.11 -6.82
CA VAL A 146 6.47 3.95 -6.07
C VAL A 146 6.43 5.42 -6.49
N ASN A 147 6.35 5.69 -7.78
CA ASN A 147 6.28 7.06 -8.30
C ASN A 147 4.96 7.73 -7.93
N GLN A 148 3.85 6.99 -8.00
CA GLN A 148 2.53 7.49 -7.60
C GLN A 148 2.46 7.78 -6.10
N TYR A 149 3.07 6.95 -5.25
CA TYR A 149 3.18 7.19 -3.81
C TYR A 149 4.06 8.42 -3.53
N ALA A 150 5.20 8.56 -4.21
CA ALA A 150 6.08 9.73 -4.09
C ALA A 150 5.36 11.01 -4.52
N GLU A 151 4.62 10.97 -5.64
CA GLU A 151 3.84 12.10 -6.13
C GLU A 151 2.72 12.49 -5.16
N ALA A 152 2.03 11.52 -4.57
CA ALA A 152 0.99 11.78 -3.58
C ALA A 152 1.55 12.44 -2.31
N LEU A 153 2.72 11.99 -1.83
CA LEU A 153 3.46 12.61 -0.73
C LEU A 153 3.89 14.05 -1.07
N ALA A 154 4.43 14.26 -2.26
CA ALA A 154 4.85 15.58 -2.73
C ALA A 154 3.66 16.55 -2.87
N LYS A 155 2.51 16.07 -3.34
CA LYS A 155 1.27 16.86 -3.40
C LYS A 155 0.77 17.22 -2.01
N ALA A 156 0.70 16.27 -1.08
CA ALA A 156 0.28 16.56 0.30
C ALA A 156 1.21 17.58 0.99
N TRP A 157 2.52 17.49 0.76
CA TRP A 157 3.49 18.49 1.23
C TRP A 157 3.27 19.86 0.57
N SER A 158 2.92 19.89 -0.72
CA SER A 158 2.62 21.13 -1.44
C SER A 158 1.35 21.79 -0.90
N GLU A 159 0.31 21.02 -0.59
CA GLU A 159 -0.92 21.49 0.06
C GLU A 159 -0.65 22.03 1.47
N TYR A 160 0.28 21.44 2.21
CA TYR A 160 0.74 21.97 3.51
C TYR A 160 1.44 23.33 3.36
N ASN A 161 2.03 23.62 2.20
CA ASN A 161 2.50 24.94 1.75
C ASN A 161 3.55 25.61 2.67
N ASN A 162 4.56 24.84 3.06
CA ASN A 162 5.75 25.39 3.72
C ASN A 162 7.01 24.84 3.03
N PRO A 163 7.74 25.64 2.24
CA PRO A 163 8.86 25.16 1.43
C PRO A 163 10.08 24.70 2.25
N ARG A 164 10.10 25.00 3.55
CA ARG A 164 11.15 24.54 4.49
C ARG A 164 10.71 23.34 5.33
N ALA A 165 9.45 22.92 5.24
CA ALA A 165 8.98 21.72 5.93
C ALA A 165 9.55 20.47 5.26
N VAL A 166 9.60 19.38 6.02
CA VAL A 166 10.10 18.08 5.56
C VAL A 166 9.04 17.01 5.70
N ILE A 167 9.14 15.95 4.91
CA ILE A 167 8.33 14.74 5.10
C ILE A 167 9.09 13.83 6.06
N MET A 168 8.48 13.52 7.21
CA MET A 168 9.06 12.61 8.20
C MET A 168 8.59 11.18 7.94
N ILE A 169 9.52 10.27 7.65
CA ILE A 169 9.25 8.84 7.52
C ILE A 169 9.53 8.18 8.87
N VAL A 170 8.47 7.67 9.52
CA VAL A 170 8.57 6.97 10.80
C VAL A 170 8.89 5.49 10.51
N VAL A 171 10.05 5.03 10.98
CA VAL A 171 10.59 3.70 10.67
C VAL A 171 10.77 2.83 11.92
N GLN A 172 10.85 1.52 11.72
CA GLN A 172 11.27 0.60 12.78
C GLN A 172 12.77 0.75 13.07
N ALA A 173 13.19 0.43 14.31
CA ALA A 173 14.60 0.51 14.71
C ALA A 173 15.50 -0.46 13.90
N GLU A 174 14.94 -1.61 13.52
CA GLU A 174 15.58 -2.58 12.63
C GLU A 174 14.69 -2.83 11.42
N GLU A 175 15.17 -2.48 10.23
CA GLU A 175 14.35 -2.53 9.01
C GLU A 175 15.14 -3.22 7.88
N ARG A 176 14.76 -4.45 7.52
CA ARG A 176 15.42 -5.19 6.42
C ARG A 176 14.92 -4.71 5.06
N ASN A 177 13.68 -4.22 5.02
CA ASN A 177 13.01 -3.72 3.84
C ASN A 177 13.29 -2.22 3.60
N MET A 178 14.35 -1.65 4.20
CA MET A 178 14.63 -0.21 4.17
C MET A 178 14.78 0.33 2.75
N TYR A 179 15.22 -0.51 1.81
CA TYR A 179 15.39 -0.12 0.42
C TYR A 179 14.07 0.17 -0.30
N ASP A 180 12.96 -0.45 0.11
CA ASP A 180 11.63 -0.11 -0.40
C ASP A 180 11.25 1.33 -0.02
N GLN A 181 11.61 1.74 1.21
CA GLN A 181 11.42 3.11 1.70
C GLN A 181 12.40 4.09 1.05
N HIS A 182 13.64 3.65 0.78
CA HIS A 182 14.62 4.47 0.05
C HIS A 182 14.21 4.71 -1.40
N PHE A 183 13.58 3.75 -2.08
CA PHE A 183 13.03 4.00 -3.43
C PHE A 183 11.94 5.08 -3.42
N LEU A 184 11.20 5.23 -2.32
CA LEU A 184 10.18 6.26 -2.16
C LEU A 184 10.76 7.65 -1.81
N SER A 185 11.93 7.70 -1.18
CA SER A 185 12.55 8.92 -0.63
C SER A 185 13.79 9.40 -1.39
N ALA A 186 14.20 8.66 -2.43
CA ALA A 186 15.36 8.97 -3.27
C ALA A 186 15.11 10.13 -4.24
#